data_AF-A0A1T4YI18-F1
#
_entry.id   AF-A0A1T4YI18-F1
#
_cell.length_a   1.000
_cell.length_b   1.000
_cell.length_c   1.000
_cell.angle_alpha   90.00
_cell.angle_beta   90.00
_cell.angle_gamma   90.00
#
_symmetry.space_group_name_H-M   'P 1'
#
loop_
_entity.id
_entity.type
_entity.pdbx_description
1 polymer ?
#
loop_
_entity_poly.entity_id
_entity_poly.type
_entity_poly.pdbx_seq_one_letter_code
_entity_poly.pdbx_strand_id
1 'polypeptide(L)'
;MNNNNSYAEFLKAVGNNSTSLQAEKLLNEIYWDLFLQHIHWEQTQARIMNLIDDALDRRDEEAFEMYTQQLQEFTQEQGYEYQPK
;
A
#
# COMPACT_ATOMS: atom_id res chain seq x y z
N MET A 1 -2.79 1.42 -12.88
CA MET A 1 -1.56 1.40 -13.69
C MET A 1 -0.51 0.61 -12.90
N ASN A 2 0.19 -0.34 -13.53
CA ASN A 2 1.17 -1.19 -12.83
C ASN A 2 2.36 -0.34 -12.34
N ASN A 3 2.44 -0.09 -11.02
CA ASN A 3 3.48 0.74 -10.38
C ASN A 3 4.91 0.31 -10.72
N ASN A 4 5.14 -0.99 -10.92
CA ASN A 4 6.47 -1.51 -11.29
C ASN A 4 6.96 -1.00 -12.66
N ASN A 5 6.04 -0.70 -13.58
CA ASN A 5 6.40 -0.22 -14.92
C ASN A 5 6.76 1.28 -14.91
N SER A 6 6.11 2.06 -14.04
CA SER A 6 6.41 3.48 -13.86
C SER A 6 7.78 3.71 -13.21
N TYR A 7 8.19 2.86 -12.27
CA TYR A 7 9.50 2.93 -11.62
C TYR A 7 10.66 2.65 -12.58
N ALA A 8 10.53 1.62 -13.43
CA ALA A 8 11.55 1.27 -14.42
C ALA A 8 11.73 2.36 -15.50
N GLU A 9 10.63 2.98 -15.92
CA GLU A 9 10.67 4.12 -16.85
C GLU A 9 11.26 5.37 -16.21
N PHE A 10 11.02 5.61 -14.91
CA PHE A 10 11.55 6.77 -14.21
C PHE A 10 13.06 6.67 -13.92
N LEU A 11 13.57 5.49 -13.53
CA LEU A 11 15.01 5.25 -13.39
C LEU A 11 15.75 5.50 -14.72
N LYS A 12 15.15 5.11 -15.85
CA LYS A 12 15.67 5.42 -17.18
C LYS A 12 15.71 6.94 -17.46
N ALA A 13 14.71 7.69 -17.01
CA ALA A 13 14.65 9.14 -17.22
C ALA A 13 15.67 9.91 -16.35
N VAL A 14 15.81 9.51 -15.08
CA VAL A 14 16.73 10.15 -14.11
C VAL A 14 18.19 9.91 -14.48
N GLY A 15 18.55 8.70 -14.94
CA GLY A 15 19.90 8.37 -15.40
C GLY A 15 20.39 9.20 -16.59
N ASN A 16 19.50 9.86 -17.32
CA ASN A 16 19.83 10.57 -18.56
C ASN A 16 20.05 12.09 -18.40
N ASN A 17 19.66 12.77 -17.30
CA ASN A 17 19.52 14.24 -17.35
C ASN A 17 19.80 15.08 -16.07
N SER A 18 20.45 14.59 -15.01
CA SER A 18 20.70 15.45 -13.83
C SER A 18 22.08 15.26 -13.18
N THR A 19 22.58 16.33 -12.57
CA THR A 19 23.76 16.30 -11.70
C THR A 19 23.48 15.28 -10.59
N SER A 20 24.34 14.25 -10.44
CA SER A 20 23.97 13.02 -9.70
C SER A 20 23.42 13.27 -8.30
N LEU A 21 23.86 14.34 -7.63
CA LEU A 21 23.39 14.72 -6.29
C LEU A 21 21.89 15.07 -6.23
N GLN A 22 21.32 15.72 -7.26
CA GLN A 22 19.88 16.04 -7.27
C GLN A 22 19.04 14.79 -7.61
N ALA A 23 19.52 13.94 -8.51
CA ALA A 23 18.94 12.63 -8.79
C ALA A 23 18.88 11.74 -7.55
N GLU A 24 19.98 11.66 -6.80
CA GLU A 24 20.09 10.83 -5.60
C GLU A 24 19.16 11.29 -4.48
N LYS A 25 19.01 12.62 -4.28
CA LYS A 25 18.07 13.17 -3.30
C LYS A 25 16.62 12.84 -3.68
N LEU A 26 16.24 13.06 -4.93
CA LEU A 26 14.91 12.75 -5.42
C LEU A 26 14.61 11.24 -5.32
N LEU A 27 15.59 10.39 -5.65
CA LEU A 27 15.45 8.95 -5.53
C LEU A 27 15.21 8.52 -4.08
N ASN A 28 15.94 9.10 -3.14
CA ASN A 28 15.75 8.82 -1.71
C ASN A 28 14.38 9.28 -1.21
N GLU A 29 13.91 10.46 -1.64
CA GLU A 29 12.57 10.96 -1.29
C GLU A 29 11.48 10.01 -1.80
N ILE A 30 11.56 9.60 -3.08
CA ILE A 30 10.62 8.63 -3.67
C ILE A 30 10.69 7.28 -2.94
N TYR A 31 11.89 6.80 -2.61
CA TYR A 31 12.05 5.55 -1.88
C TYR A 31 11.39 5.62 -0.49
N TRP A 32 11.58 6.73 0.23
CA TRP A 32 10.93 6.95 1.52
C TRP A 32 9.42 6.96 1.41
N ASP A 33 8.85 7.65 0.43
CA ASP A 33 7.40 7.68 0.22
C ASP A 33 6.84 6.29 -0.07
N LEU A 34 7.50 5.52 -0.95
CA LEU A 34 7.10 4.14 -1.26
C LEU A 34 7.19 3.23 -0.03
N PHE A 35 8.27 3.35 0.74
CA PHE A 35 8.46 2.57 1.95
C PHE A 35 7.39 2.90 3.00
N LEU A 36 7.13 4.18 3.25
CA LEU A 36 6.11 4.63 4.19
C LEU A 36 4.71 4.20 3.72
N GLN A 37 4.42 4.28 2.43
CA GLN A 37 3.16 3.80 1.86
C GLN A 37 2.99 2.30 2.09
N HIS A 38 4.04 1.51 1.87
CA HIS A 38 4.02 0.07 2.11
C HIS A 38 3.76 -0.26 3.59
N ILE A 39 4.48 0.37 4.51
CA ILE A 39 4.27 0.18 5.96
C ILE A 39 2.86 0.60 6.38
N HIS A 40 2.38 1.75 5.91
CA HIS A 40 1.02 2.22 6.21
C HIS A 40 -0.03 1.21 5.73
N TRP A 41 0.19 0.62 4.55
CA TRP A 41 -0.71 -0.37 4.00
C TRP A 41 -0.75 -1.63 4.86
N GLU A 42 0.40 -2.22 5.20
CA GLU A 42 0.48 -3.41 6.05
C GLU A 42 -0.20 -3.18 7.41
N GLN A 43 0.09 -2.04 8.06
CA GLN A 43 -0.49 -1.70 9.36
C GLN A 43 -2.00 -1.51 9.29
N THR A 44 -2.50 -0.84 8.26
CA THR A 44 -3.93 -0.59 8.09
C THR A 44 -4.67 -1.89 7.83
N GLN A 45 -4.13 -2.76 6.98
CA GLN A 45 -4.71 -4.07 6.70
C GLN A 45 -4.76 -4.94 7.96
N ALA A 46 -3.66 -5.01 8.72
CA ALA A 46 -3.61 -5.76 9.97
C ALA A 46 -4.62 -5.23 10.99
N ARG A 47 -4.78 -3.90 11.07
CA ARG A 47 -5.76 -3.27 11.97
C ARG A 47 -7.20 -3.65 11.58
N ILE A 48 -7.56 -3.58 10.31
CA ILE A 48 -8.91 -3.95 9.86
C ILE A 48 -9.17 -5.43 10.13
N MET A 49 -8.19 -6.31 9.88
CA MET A 49 -8.33 -7.74 10.18
C MET A 49 -8.57 -8.01 11.67
N ASN A 50 -7.82 -7.34 12.56
CA ASN A 50 -8.05 -7.47 14.01
C ASN A 50 -9.45 -6.99 14.43
N LEU A 51 -9.99 -5.95 13.77
CA LEU A 51 -11.34 -5.47 14.03
C LEU A 51 -12.42 -6.47 13.55
N ILE A 52 -12.16 -7.17 12.44
CA ILE A 52 -13.00 -8.27 11.98
C ILE A 52 -12.98 -9.42 12.99
N ASP A 53 -11.81 -9.81 13.48
CA ASP A 53 -11.67 -10.87 14.49
C ASP A 53 -12.40 -10.49 15.79
N ASP A 54 -12.23 -9.26 16.27
CA ASP A 54 -12.94 -8.74 17.44
C ASP A 54 -14.47 -8.75 17.26
N ALA A 55 -14.96 -8.44 16.06
CA ALA A 55 -16.39 -8.49 15.74
C ALA A 55 -16.92 -9.93 15.75
N LEU A 56 -16.16 -10.88 15.20
CA LEU A 56 -16.50 -12.31 15.24
C LEU A 56 -16.56 -12.85 16.67
N ASP A 57 -15.58 -12.51 17.50
CA ASP A 57 -15.53 -12.91 18.91
C ASP A 57 -16.75 -12.41 19.71
N ARG A 58 -17.24 -11.22 19.35
CA ARG A 58 -18.42 -10.60 19.96
C ARG A 58 -19.74 -11.03 19.32
N ARG A 59 -19.70 -11.78 18.22
CA ARG A 59 -20.87 -12.08 17.36
C ARG A 59 -21.60 -10.82 16.89
N ASP A 60 -20.84 -9.76 16.62
CA ASP A 60 -21.35 -8.48 16.11
C ASP A 60 -21.34 -8.50 14.58
N GLU A 61 -22.48 -8.86 14.00
CA GLU A 61 -22.65 -9.02 12.54
C GLU A 61 -22.52 -7.69 11.80
N GLU A 62 -23.03 -6.60 12.37
CA GLU A 62 -22.95 -5.27 11.76
C GLU A 62 -21.50 -4.78 11.69
N ALA A 63 -20.74 -4.93 12.79
CA ALA A 63 -19.33 -4.59 12.81
C ALA A 63 -18.52 -5.46 11.84
N PHE A 64 -18.82 -6.76 11.78
CA PHE A 64 -18.17 -7.68 10.85
C PHE A 64 -18.38 -7.27 9.38
N GLU A 65 -19.63 -7.01 8.98
CA GLU A 65 -19.95 -6.58 7.62
C GLU A 65 -19.26 -5.25 7.27
N MET A 66 -19.30 -4.28 8.19
CA MET A 66 -18.67 -2.98 8.02
C MET A 66 -17.15 -3.09 7.82
N TYR A 67 -16.45 -3.80 8.70
CA TYR A 67 -14.99 -3.94 8.59
C TYR A 67 -14.57 -4.80 7.40
N THR A 68 -15.39 -5.81 7.02
CA THR A 68 -15.16 -6.60 5.81
C THR A 68 -15.30 -5.76 4.55
N GLN A 69 -16.32 -4.91 4.47
CA GLN A 69 -16.47 -3.95 3.36
C GLN A 69 -15.29 -2.99 3.31
N GLN A 70 -14.88 -2.45 4.46
CA GLN A 70 -13.73 -1.55 4.55
C GLN A 70 -12.45 -2.22 4.04
N LEU A 71 -12.24 -3.51 4.35
CA LEU A 71 -11.10 -4.28 3.85
C LEU A 71 -11.14 -4.44 2.31
N GLN A 72 -12.33 -4.71 1.75
CA GLN A 72 -12.50 -4.85 0.30
C GLN A 72 -12.21 -3.54 -0.44
N GLU A 73 -12.79 -2.44 0.00
CA GLU A 73 -12.56 -1.11 -0.57
C GLU A 73 -11.08 -0.75 -0.50
N PHE A 74 -10.48 -0.94 0.68
CA PHE A 74 -9.06 -0.66 0.89
C PHE A 74 -8.16 -1.50 -0.02
N THR A 75 -8.46 -2.79 -0.21
CA THR A 75 -7.70 -3.69 -1.09
C THR A 75 -7.84 -3.29 -2.56
N GLN A 76 -9.05 -2.89 -2.97
CA GLN A 76 -9.35 -2.46 -4.34
C GLN A 76 -8.65 -1.14 -4.70
N GLU A 77 -8.60 -0.18 -3.76
CA GLU A 77 -7.89 1.09 -3.93
C GLU A 77 -6.37 0.89 -4.09
N GLN A 78 -5.79 -0.07 -3.37
CA GLN A 78 -4.34 -0.32 -3.44
C GLN A 78 -3.93 -1.18 -4.66
N GLY A 79 -4.89 -1.72 -5.43
CA GLY A 79 -4.60 -2.48 -6.65
C GLY A 79 -3.90 -3.83 -6.39
N TYR A 80 -3.98 -4.35 -5.17
CA TYR A 80 -3.46 -5.67 -4.81
C TYR A 80 -4.58 -6.70 -4.82
N GLU A 81 -4.43 -7.77 -5.59
CA GLU A 81 -5.27 -8.96 -5.42
C GLU A 81 -4.85 -9.64 -4.10
N TYR A 82 -5.75 -9.64 -3.12
CA TYR A 82 -5.60 -10.44 -1.92
C TYR A 82 -5.49 -11.93 -2.32
N GLN A 83 -4.31 -12.52 -2.18
CA GLN A 83 -4.14 -13.96 -2.31
C GLN A 83 -4.19 -14.58 -0.92
N PRO A 84 -5.29 -15.26 -0.53
CA PRO A 84 -5.31 -16.03 0.70
C PRO A 84 -4.26 -17.15 0.61
N LYS A 85 -3.50 -17.33 1.71
CA LYS A 85 -2.59 -18.47 1.90
C LYS A 85 -3.35 -19.72 2.31
#